data_AF-A0A7K2J4A5-F1
#
_entry.id   AF-A0A7K2J4A5-F1
#
_cell.length_a   1.000
_cell.length_b   1.000
_cell.length_c   1.000
_cell.angle_alpha   90.00
_cell.angle_beta   90.00
_cell.angle_gamma   90.00
#
_symmetry.space_group_name_H-M   'P 1'
#
loop_
_entity.id
_entity.type
_entity.pdbx_description
1 polymer ?
#
loop_
_entity_poly.entity_id
_entity_poly.type
_entity_poly.pdbx_seq_one_letter_code
_entity_poly.pdbx_strand_id
1 'polypeptide(L)' 'MQKLLLDLAERSAWTGAQAALGLAVVELADVPVWWAAPVALALASAKSWVAGRLVGRPGTASTLPATKDPATPPGA' A
#
# COMPACT_ATOMS: atom_id res chain seq x y z
N MET A 1 6.55 20.43 -1.67
CA MET A 1 6.05 19.98 -0.35
C MET A 1 4.75 19.18 -0.44
N GLN A 2 3.68 19.72 -1.03
CA GLN A 2 2.35 19.08 -1.04
C GLN A 2 2.31 17.69 -1.68
N LYS A 3 3.02 17.47 -2.81
CA LYS A 3 3.13 16.15 -3.46
C LYS A 3 3.74 15.07 -2.55
N LEU A 4 4.77 15.42 -1.79
CA LEU A 4 5.43 14.50 -0.86
C LEU A 4 4.52 14.12 0.31
N LEU A 5 3.74 15.08 0.82
CA LEU A 5 2.76 14.78 1.88
C LEU A 5 1.65 13.86 1.37
N LEU A 6 1.20 14.03 0.12
CA LEU A 6 0.21 13.15 -0.50
C LEU A 6 0.75 11.74 -0.71
N ASP A 7 1.98 11.60 -1.22
CA ASP A 7 2.64 10.30 -1.37
C ASP A 7 2.84 9.61 -0.02
N LEU A 8 3.30 10.36 1.00
CA LEU A 8 3.45 9.83 2.36
C LEU A 8 2.10 9.38 2.94
N ALA A 9 1.05 10.18 2.80
CA ALA A 9 -0.29 9.84 3.27
C ALA A 9 -0.81 8.58 2.57
N GLU A 10 -0.63 8.48 1.26
CA GLU A 10 -1.03 7.29 0.49
C GLU A 10 -0.29 6.03 0.97
N ARG A 11 1.05 6.08 1.05
CA ARG A 11 1.87 4.92 1.45
C ARG A 11 1.60 4.48 2.89
N SER A 12 1.46 5.44 3.80
CA SER A 12 1.16 5.16 5.20
C SER A 12 -0.26 4.62 5.37
N ALA A 13 -1.26 5.17 4.68
CA ALA A 13 -2.63 4.66 4.70
C ALA A 13 -2.69 3.22 4.17
N TRP A 14 -2.04 2.91 3.05
CA TRP A 14 -1.97 1.55 2.52
C TRP A 14 -1.30 0.57 3.48
N THR A 15 -0.26 1.02 4.18
CA THR A 15 0.44 0.18 5.17
C THR A 15 -0.44 -0.06 6.40
N GLY A 16 -1.12 0.97 6.89
CA GLY A 16 -2.07 0.86 7.98
C GLY A 16 -3.24 -0.07 7.65
N ALA A 17 -3.84 0.07 6.47
CA ALA A 17 -4.91 -0.79 6.00
C ALA A 17 -4.46 -2.26 5.90
N GLN A 18 -3.26 -2.51 5.38
CA GLN A 18 -2.68 -3.85 5.31
C GLN A 18 -2.46 -4.47 6.70
N ALA A 19 -1.94 -3.70 7.65
CA ALA A 19 -1.73 -4.15 9.02
C ALA A 19 -3.05 -4.44 9.74
N ALA A 20 -4.04 -3.56 9.59
CA ALA A 20 -5.38 -3.74 10.14
C ALA A 20 -6.06 -4.99 9.56
N LEU A 21 -5.93 -5.22 8.25
CA LEU A 21 -6.44 -6.43 7.61
C LEU A 21 -5.72 -7.69 8.12
N GLY A 22 -4.40 -7.65 8.30
CA GLY A 22 -3.64 -8.76 8.86
C GLY A 22 -4.09 -9.14 10.27
N LEU A 23 -4.34 -8.15 11.12
CA LEU A 23 -4.93 -8.36 12.45
C LEU A 23 -6.35 -8.92 12.34
N ALA A 24 -7.21 -8.34 11.51
CA ALA A 24 -8.59 -8.79 11.33
C ALA A 24 -8.66 -10.25 10.88
N VAL A 25 -7.77 -10.69 9.98
CA VAL A 25 -7.68 -12.10 9.54
C VAL A 25 -7.31 -13.02 10.69
N VAL A 26 -6.34 -12.63 11.51
CA VAL A 26 -5.87 -13.43 12.64
C VAL A 26 -6.93 -13.57 13.73
N GLU A 27 -7.60 -12.46 14.07
CA GLU A 27 -8.74 -12.46 14.99
C GLU A 27 -9.90 -13.29 14.45
N LEU A 28 -10.24 -13.16 13.16
CA LEU A 28 -11.33 -13.92 12.54
C LEU A 28 -11.04 -15.42 12.47
N ALA A 29 -9.78 -15.80 12.27
CA ALA A 29 -9.34 -17.19 12.19
C ALA A 29 -9.06 -17.82 13.57
N ASP A 30 -9.17 -17.05 14.66
CA ASP A 30 -8.86 -17.46 16.03
C ASP A 30 -7.46 -18.09 16.16
N VAL A 31 -6.46 -17.46 15.53
CA VAL A 31 -5.05 -17.89 15.59
C VAL A 31 -4.22 -16.93 16.42
N PRO A 32 -3.03 -17.33 16.92
CA PRO A 32 -2.20 -16.46 17.74
C PRO A 32 -1.80 -15.16 17.02
N VAL A 33 -1.84 -14.03 17.74
CA VAL A 33 -1.51 -12.69 17.21
C VAL A 33 -0.14 -12.58 16.54
N TRP A 34 0.80 -13.46 16.89
CA TRP A 34 2.12 -13.56 16.25
C TRP A 34 2.04 -13.86 14.75
N TRP A 35 0.93 -14.44 14.27
CA TRP A 35 0.66 -14.65 12.85
C TRP A 35 0.29 -13.37 12.09
N ALA A 36 -0.02 -12.26 12.78
CA ALA A 36 -0.39 -11.02 12.13
C ALA A 36 0.74 -10.46 11.25
N ALA A 37 2.00 -10.60 11.68
CA ALA A 37 3.15 -10.17 10.89
C ALA A 37 3.35 -11.02 9.62
N PRO A 38 3.38 -12.38 9.68
CA PRO A 38 3.36 -13.23 8.49
C PRO A 38 2.19 -12.96 7.54
N VAL A 39 0.97 -12.80 8.08
CA VAL A 39 -0.21 -12.50 7.26
C VAL A 39 -0.07 -11.13 6.59
N ALA A 40 0.36 -10.11 7.33
CA ALA A 40 0.64 -8.80 6.77
C ALA A 40 1.72 -8.83 5.68
N LEU A 41 2.74 -9.70 5.81
CA LEU A 41 3.77 -9.90 4.77
C LEU A 41 3.18 -10.54 3.50
N ALA A 42 2.32 -11.54 3.64
CA ALA A 42 1.62 -12.14 2.51
C ALA A 42 0.72 -11.10 1.81
N LEU A 43 -0.01 -10.30 2.59
CA LEU A 43 -0.82 -9.19 2.06
C LEU A 43 0.04 -8.12 1.37
N ALA A 44 1.24 -7.83 1.87
CA ALA A 44 2.18 -6.90 1.22
C ALA A 44 2.57 -7.38 -0.19
N SER A 45 2.84 -8.68 -0.31
CA SER A 45 3.21 -9.32 -1.57
C SER A 45 2.04 -9.29 -2.56
N ALA A 46 0.85 -9.65 -2.10
CA ALA A 46 -0.38 -9.57 -2.89
C ALA A 46 -0.68 -8.14 -3.35
N LYS A 47 -0.59 -7.17 -2.43
CA LYS A 47 -0.77 -5.75 -2.74
C LYS A 47 0.24 -5.27 -3.79
N SER A 48 1.51 -5.65 -3.66
CA SER A 48 2.57 -5.27 -4.61
C SER A 48 2.34 -5.86 -5.99
N TRP A 49 1.88 -7.11 -6.08
CA TRP A 49 1.52 -7.72 -7.36
C TRP A 49 0.34 -7.00 -8.03
N VAL A 50 -0.73 -6.71 -7.28
CA VAL A 50 -1.90 -5.97 -7.79
C VAL A 50 -1.50 -4.58 -8.26
N ALA A 51 -0.70 -3.86 -7.47
CA ALA A 51 -0.17 -2.55 -7.86
C ALA A 51 0.68 -2.64 -9.13
N GLY A 52 1.58 -3.61 -9.24
CA GLY A 52 2.45 -3.76 -10.43
C GLY A 52 1.71 -4.21 -11.69
N ARG A 53 0.55 -4.89 -11.58
CA ARG A 53 -0.12 -5.51 -12.72
C ARG A 53 -1.44 -4.87 -13.13
N LEU A 54 -2.19 -4.31 -12.20
CA LEU A 54 -3.58 -3.89 -12.43
C LEU A 54 -3.83 -2.41 -12.19
N VAL A 55 -3.10 -1.77 -11.27
CA VAL A 55 -3.46 -0.42 -10.79
C VAL A 55 -2.36 0.63 -10.99
N GLY A 56 -1.10 0.26 -10.77
CA GLY A 56 0.01 1.21 -10.65
C GLY A 56 0.56 1.68 -11.99
N ARG A 57 0.96 2.96 -12.03
CA ARG A 57 1.84 3.50 -13.07
C ARG A 57 3.30 3.22 -12.68
N PRO A 58 4.15 2.74 -13.61
CA PRO A 58 5.56 2.54 -13.34
C PRO A 58 6.20 3.83 -12.82
N GLY A 59 6.88 3.73 -11.67
CA GLY A 59 7.60 4.85 -11.06
C GLY A 59 6.78 5.72 -10.11
N THR A 60 5.45 5.59 -10.00
CA THR A 60 4.59 6.54 -9.27
C THR A 60 4.07 6.02 -7.92
N ALA A 61 3.60 6.92 -7.06
CA ALA A 61 2.69 6.54 -5.97
C ALA A 61 1.45 5.82 -6.56
N SER A 62 1.06 4.69 -5.98
CA SER A 62 0.31 3.61 -6.66
C SER A 62 -1.10 3.99 -7.14
N THR A 63 -1.72 5.02 -6.55
CA THR A 63 -3.11 5.42 -6.80
C THR A 63 -3.29 6.92 -6.93
N LEU A 64 -2.24 7.72 -6.70
CA LEU A 64 -2.32 9.16 -6.92
C LEU A 64 -2.42 9.50 -8.41
N PRO A 65 -3.21 10.54 -8.77
CA PRO A 65 -3.17 11.10 -10.12
C PRO A 65 -1.76 11.59 -10.45
N ALA A 66 -1.34 11.43 -11.71
CA ALA A 66 0.02 11.78 -12.17
C ALA A 66 0.40 13.24 -11.91
N THR A 67 -0.57 14.16 -11.89
CA THR A 67 -0.33 15.58 -11.55
C THR A 67 0.12 15.79 -10.09
N LYS A 68 -0.26 14.87 -9.20
CA LYS A 68 0.03 14.90 -7.75
C LYS A 68 1.16 13.97 -7.35
N ASP A 69 1.50 13.00 -8.19
CA ASP A 69 2.59 12.07 -7.94
C ASP A 69 3.95 12.78 -8.02
N PRO A 70 4.82 12.64 -6.99
CA PRO A 70 6.15 13.23 -6.99
C PRO A 70 7.12 12.59 -7.98
N ALA A 71 6.87 11.37 -8.47
CA ALA A 71 7.77 10.68 -9.38
C ALA A 71 7.44 10.86 -10.88
N THR A 72 6.32 11.51 -11.19
CA THR A 72 5.95 11.87 -12.57
C THR A 72 6.87 13.00 -13.08
N PRO A 73 7.50 12.85 -14.27
CA PRO A 73 8.35 13.88 -14.86
C PRO A 73 7.60 15.19 -15.16
N PRO A 74 8.26 16.37 -15.10
CA PRO A 74 7.66 17.61 -15.57
C PRO A 74 7.34 17.55 -17.07
N GLY A 75 6.07 17.69 -17.46
CA GLY A 75 5.64 17.77 -18.87
C GLY A 75 5.09 16.48 -19.50
N ALA A 76 4.84 15.44 -18.71
CA ALA A 76 4.16 14.21 -19.13
C ALA A 76 2.63 14.27 -19.00
#